data_AF-A0A3N9VD09-F1
#
_entry.id   AF-A0A3N9VD09-F1
#
_cell.length_a   1.000
_cell.length_b   1.000
_cell.length_c   1.000
_cell.angle_alpha   90.00
_cell.angle_beta   90.00
_cell.angle_gamma   90.00
#
_symmetry.space_group_name_H-M   'P 1'
#
loop_
_entity.id
_entity.type
_entity.pdbx_description
1 polymer ?
#
loop_
_entity_poly.entity_id
_entity_poly.type
_entity_poly.pdbx_seq_one_letter_code
_entity_poly.pdbx_strand_id
1 'polypeptide(L)'
;MKKEEFMRQIEGCKLSGSFDQHLLDNASEMFGKWGMTTQLNEKEHLFETSGLAPKTEDSSALKKEKEALRCVCEKIMKSNLNRKDAAVIIKNFNKIKDPGFEWVEG
;
A
#
# COMPACT_ATOMS: atom_id res chain seq x y z
N MET A 1 8.64 1.38 -13.19
CA MET A 1 7.34 2.11 -13.31
C MET A 1 7.59 3.59 -13.04
N LYS A 2 6.97 4.51 -13.79
CA LYS A 2 7.13 5.96 -13.56
C LYS A 2 6.21 6.46 -12.42
N LYS A 3 6.71 7.39 -11.60
CA LYS A 3 5.97 8.06 -10.52
C LYS A 3 4.59 8.57 -10.95
N GLU A 4 4.53 9.30 -12.06
CA GLU A 4 3.28 9.88 -12.56
C GLU A 4 2.26 8.82 -12.96
N GLU A 5 2.72 7.70 -13.53
CA GLU A 5 1.87 6.58 -13.89
C GLU A 5 1.29 5.90 -12.65
N PHE A 6 2.12 5.68 -11.63
CA PHE A 6 1.66 5.17 -10.34
C PHE A 6 0.60 6.09 -9.72
N MET A 7 0.88 7.40 -9.69
CA MET A 7 -0.02 8.42 -9.14
C MET A 7 -1.39 8.38 -9.83
N ARG A 8 -1.42 8.26 -11.17
CA ARG A 8 -2.69 8.10 -11.92
C ARG A 8 -3.44 6.82 -11.55
N GLN A 9 -2.74 5.72 -11.28
CA GLN A 9 -3.37 4.45 -10.89
C GLN A 9 -4.05 4.51 -9.52
N ILE A 10 -3.52 5.32 -8.60
CA ILE A 10 -4.02 5.45 -7.22
C ILE A 10 -5.01 6.61 -7.03
N GLU A 11 -5.18 7.51 -8.01
CA GLU A 11 -6.20 8.57 -7.95
C GLU A 11 -7.61 8.01 -7.69
N GLY A 12 -7.90 6.81 -8.18
CA GLY A 12 -9.16 6.11 -7.95
C GLY A 12 -9.38 5.58 -6.51
N CYS A 13 -8.35 5.57 -5.66
CA CYS A 13 -8.41 4.98 -4.32
C CYS A 13 -8.97 5.91 -3.23
N LYS A 14 -9.50 7.10 -3.59
CA LYS A 14 -10.17 8.05 -2.67
C LYS A 14 -9.35 8.35 -1.41
N LEU A 15 -8.10 8.78 -1.61
CA LEU A 15 -7.18 9.16 -0.55
C LEU A 15 -7.74 10.35 0.24
N SER A 16 -7.94 10.18 1.55
CA SER A 16 -8.51 11.22 2.42
C SER A 16 -7.46 12.18 3.01
N GLY A 17 -6.18 11.98 2.68
CA GLY A 17 -5.07 12.76 3.23
C GLY A 17 -3.79 11.92 3.30
N SER A 18 -2.99 12.18 4.34
CA SER A 18 -1.86 11.33 4.72
C SER A 18 -2.36 10.11 5.50
N PHE A 19 -1.78 8.95 5.23
CA PHE A 19 -2.05 7.73 5.99
C PHE A 19 -1.33 7.75 7.34
N ASP A 20 -1.87 7.06 8.33
CA ASP A 20 -1.12 6.74 9.54
C ASP A 20 0.18 5.98 9.16
N GLN A 21 1.31 6.44 9.70
CA GLN A 21 2.62 5.88 9.39
C GLN A 21 2.73 4.41 9.80
N HIS A 22 2.06 4.00 10.88
CA HIS A 22 2.03 2.61 11.33
C HIS A 22 1.31 1.71 10.31
N LEU A 23 0.25 2.21 9.66
CA LEU A 23 -0.41 1.45 8.58
C LEU A 23 0.51 1.32 7.36
N LEU A 24 1.27 2.36 7.02
CA LEU A 24 2.25 2.32 5.93
C LEU A 24 3.39 1.34 6.23
N ASP A 25 3.91 1.33 7.46
CA ASP A 25 4.95 0.40 7.89
C ASP A 25 4.45 -1.05 7.84
N ASN A 26 3.24 -1.32 8.34
CA ASN A 26 2.62 -2.64 8.25
C ASN A 26 2.43 -3.09 6.79
N ALA A 27 1.99 -2.19 5.91
CA ALA A 27 1.86 -2.47 4.48
C ALA A 27 3.23 -2.73 3.82
N SER A 28 4.28 -2.02 4.25
CA SER A 28 5.64 -2.26 3.77
C SER A 28 6.13 -3.65 4.15
N GLU A 29 5.90 -4.07 5.40
CA GLU A 29 6.24 -5.43 5.85
C GLU A 29 5.43 -6.50 5.10
N MET A 30 4.17 -6.22 4.81
CA MET A 30 3.31 -7.09 4.00
C MET A 30 3.92 -7.35 2.62
N PHE A 31 4.42 -6.32 1.94
CA PHE A 31 5.09 -6.48 0.64
C PHE A 31 6.37 -7.33 0.71
N GLY A 32 7.07 -7.33 1.85
CA GLY A 32 8.20 -8.24 2.07
C GLY A 32 7.80 -9.72 2.02
N LYS A 33 6.57 -10.04 2.45
CA LYS A 33 5.97 -11.39 2.49
C LYS A 33 5.18 -11.73 1.23
N TRP A 34 4.75 -10.72 0.48
CA TRP A 34 4.00 -10.87 -0.77
C TRP A 34 4.81 -11.61 -1.85
N GLY A 35 4.16 -12.57 -2.52
CA GLY A 35 4.78 -13.40 -3.56
C GLY A 35 5.73 -14.47 -3.00
N MET A 36 5.70 -14.73 -1.69
CA MET A 36 6.43 -15.86 -1.09
C MET A 36 5.62 -17.16 -1.09
N THR A 37 4.30 -17.11 -1.34
CA THR A 37 3.42 -18.28 -1.43
C THR A 37 2.62 -18.25 -2.74
N THR A 38 2.22 -19.42 -3.22
CA THR A 38 1.50 -19.61 -4.50
C THR A 38 -0.02 -19.66 -4.33
N GLN A 39 -0.55 -19.27 -3.17
CA GLN A 39 -1.96 -19.46 -2.86
C GLN A 39 -2.83 -18.24 -3.23
N LEU A 40 -3.97 -18.50 -3.89
CA LEU A 40 -4.96 -17.50 -4.29
C LEU A 40 -5.52 -16.66 -3.11
N ASN A 41 -5.45 -17.18 -1.88
CA ASN A 41 -5.89 -16.49 -0.66
C ASN A 41 -4.78 -15.69 0.05
N GLU A 42 -3.56 -15.66 -0.49
CA GLU A 42 -2.44 -14.96 0.14
C GLU A 42 -2.75 -13.48 0.36
N LYS A 43 -3.41 -12.83 -0.61
CA LYS A 43 -3.70 -11.39 -0.56
C LYS A 43 -4.58 -11.00 0.65
N GLU A 44 -5.71 -11.66 0.83
CA GLU A 44 -6.61 -11.35 1.96
C GLU A 44 -5.95 -11.69 3.29
N HIS A 45 -5.28 -12.84 3.36
CA HIS A 45 -4.54 -13.26 4.55
C HIS A 45 -3.42 -12.26 4.91
N LEU A 46 -2.71 -11.73 3.92
CA LEU A 46 -1.68 -10.71 4.10
C LEU A 46 -2.27 -9.41 4.65
N PHE A 47 -3.40 -8.97 4.12
CA PHE A 47 -4.08 -7.79 4.66
C PHE A 47 -4.59 -8.01 6.09
N GLU A 48 -5.13 -9.18 6.40
CA GLU A 48 -5.59 -9.52 7.76
C GLU A 48 -4.43 -9.55 8.76
N THR A 49 -3.37 -10.29 8.43
CA THR A 49 -2.18 -10.42 9.30
C THR A 49 -1.38 -9.13 9.47
N SER A 50 -1.43 -8.24 8.48
CA SER A 50 -0.76 -6.93 8.56
C SER A 50 -1.67 -5.86 9.19
N GLY A 51 -2.86 -6.23 9.68
CA GLY A 51 -3.78 -5.30 10.33
C GLY A 51 -4.42 -4.27 9.38
N LEU A 52 -4.33 -4.50 8.08
CA LEU A 52 -4.91 -3.67 7.01
C LEU A 52 -6.36 -4.06 6.69
N ALA A 53 -6.82 -5.21 7.19
CA ALA A 53 -8.22 -5.57 7.15
C ALA A 53 -9.05 -4.71 8.12
N PRO A 54 -10.24 -4.25 7.69
CA PRO A 54 -11.16 -3.53 8.58
C PRO A 54 -11.66 -4.47 9.68
N LYS A 55 -11.58 -4.02 10.92
CA LYS A 55 -12.12 -4.70 12.10
C LYS A 55 -13.42 -4.03 12.55
N THR A 56 -14.26 -4.77 13.25
CA THR A 56 -15.53 -4.25 13.79
C THR A 56 -15.31 -3.06 14.73
N GLU A 57 -14.25 -3.13 15.56
CA GLU A 57 -13.80 -2.10 16.50
C GLU A 57 -13.17 -0.84 15.87
N ASP A 58 -12.80 -0.89 14.57
CA ASP A 58 -12.18 0.27 13.94
C ASP A 58 -13.19 1.43 13.83
N SER A 59 -12.70 2.64 14.11
CA SER A 59 -13.45 3.87 13.87
C SER A 59 -13.74 4.06 12.37
N SER A 60 -14.82 4.78 12.03
CA SER A 60 -15.18 5.03 10.62
C SER A 60 -14.07 5.68 9.81
N ALA A 61 -13.24 6.54 10.42
CA ALA A 61 -12.07 7.14 9.78
C ALA A 61 -11.00 6.08 9.45
N LEU A 62 -10.64 5.24 10.43
CA LEU A 62 -9.66 4.17 10.26
C LEU A 62 -10.11 3.12 9.23
N LYS A 63 -11.41 2.80 9.18
CA LYS A 63 -11.97 1.91 8.14
C LYS A 63 -11.77 2.46 6.74
N LYS A 64 -12.05 3.76 6.53
CA LYS A 64 -11.83 4.43 5.23
C LYS A 64 -10.36 4.48 4.86
N GLU A 65 -9.49 4.72 5.84
CA GLU A 65 -8.06 4.75 5.64
C GLU A 65 -7.52 3.37 5.23
N LYS A 66 -7.91 2.30 5.93
CA LYS A 66 -7.58 0.92 5.56
C LYS A 66 -8.11 0.54 4.18
N GLU A 67 -9.32 0.95 3.82
CA GLU A 67 -9.90 0.71 2.50
C GLU A 67 -9.10 1.40 1.38
N ALA A 68 -8.76 2.68 1.57
CA ALA A 68 -7.92 3.42 0.63
C ALA A 68 -6.51 2.81 0.49
N LEU A 69 -5.91 2.42 1.62
CA LEU A 69 -4.57 1.80 1.64
C LEU A 69 -4.58 0.42 0.97
N ARG A 70 -5.62 -0.39 1.20
CA ARG A 70 -5.84 -1.66 0.50
C ARG A 70 -5.91 -1.45 -1.00
N CYS A 71 -6.69 -0.46 -1.47
CA CYS A 71 -6.77 -0.12 -2.88
C CYS A 71 -5.39 0.23 -3.46
N VAL A 72 -4.60 1.06 -2.78
CA VAL A 72 -3.22 1.39 -3.19
C VAL A 72 -2.37 0.14 -3.28
N CYS A 73 -2.39 -0.72 -2.25
CA CYS A 73 -1.62 -1.95 -2.23
C CYS A 73 -1.99 -2.87 -3.39
N GLU A 74 -3.28 -3.00 -3.71
CA GLU A 74 -3.74 -3.79 -4.85
C GLU A 74 -3.24 -3.24 -6.19
N LYS A 75 -3.15 -1.91 -6.35
CA LYS A 75 -2.56 -1.29 -7.56
C LYS A 75 -1.07 -1.60 -7.66
N ILE A 76 -0.33 -1.52 -6.55
CA ILE A 76 1.09 -1.91 -6.51
C ILE A 76 1.25 -3.39 -6.84
N MET A 77 0.44 -4.28 -6.25
CA MET A 77 0.51 -5.71 -6.52
C MET A 77 0.18 -6.07 -7.98
N LYS A 78 -0.67 -5.30 -8.64
CA LYS A 78 -1.00 -5.45 -10.07
C LYS A 78 0.03 -4.78 -10.99
N SER A 79 0.96 -4.01 -10.44
CA SER A 79 2.03 -3.37 -11.19
C SER A 79 3.21 -4.30 -11.40
N ASN A 80 4.10 -3.96 -12.34
CA ASN A 80 5.36 -4.68 -12.56
C ASN A 80 6.47 -4.28 -11.55
N LEU A 81 6.11 -3.69 -10.41
CA LEU A 81 7.09 -3.36 -9.36
C LEU A 81 7.54 -4.64 -8.65
N ASN A 82 8.84 -4.74 -8.40
CA ASN A 82 9.34 -5.79 -7.53
C ASN A 82 8.92 -5.51 -6.06
N ARG A 83 8.93 -6.55 -5.23
CA ARG A 83 8.50 -6.46 -3.83
C ARG A 83 9.27 -5.45 -2.97
N LYS A 84 10.55 -5.22 -3.26
CA LYS A 84 11.38 -4.27 -2.49
C LYS A 84 10.97 -2.84 -2.81
N ASP A 85 10.79 -2.54 -4.09
CA ASP A 85 10.33 -1.24 -4.56
C ASP A 85 8.91 -0.95 -4.07
N ALA A 86 8.02 -1.94 -4.14
CA ALA A 86 6.68 -1.88 -3.57
C ALA A 86 6.69 -1.51 -2.08
N ALA A 87 7.55 -2.16 -1.29
CA ALA A 87 7.72 -1.87 0.14
C ALA A 87 8.25 -0.45 0.39
N VAL A 88 9.25 0.01 -0.38
CA VAL A 88 9.80 1.36 -0.26
C VAL A 88 8.76 2.43 -0.60
N ILE A 89 8.01 2.24 -1.69
CA ILE A 89 6.96 3.17 -2.12
C ILE A 89 5.88 3.28 -1.05
N ILE A 90 5.38 2.16 -0.52
CA ILE A 90 4.28 2.21 0.45
C ILE A 90 4.75 2.80 1.78
N LYS A 91 5.96 2.46 2.25
CA LYS A 91 6.52 3.01 3.49
C LYS A 91 6.63 4.52 3.45
N ASN A 92 6.96 5.06 2.28
CA ASN A 92 7.14 6.49 2.06
C ASN A 92 5.94 7.14 1.37
N PHE A 93 4.77 6.50 1.33
CA PHE A 93 3.63 6.95 0.53
C PHE A 93 3.24 8.41 0.80
N ASN A 94 3.28 8.84 2.07
CA ASN A 94 2.97 10.22 2.44
C ASN A 94 3.95 11.24 1.85
N LYS A 95 5.19 10.82 1.59
CA LYS A 95 6.29 11.66 1.08
C LYS A 95 6.50 11.52 -0.41
N ILE A 96 5.80 10.61 -1.10
CA ILE A 96 6.01 10.43 -2.54
C ILE A 96 5.71 11.70 -3.33
N LYS A 97 4.89 12.62 -2.79
CA LYS A 97 4.60 13.91 -3.44
C LYS A 97 5.60 15.01 -3.08
N ASP A 98 6.47 14.79 -2.10
CA ASP A 98 7.41 15.79 -1.63
C ASP A 98 8.52 16.04 -2.67
N PRO A 99 8.92 17.32 -2.86
CA PRO A 99 10.09 17.65 -3.66
C PRO A 99 11.34 17.09 -2.98
N GLY A 100 12.00 16.12 -3.61
CA GLY A 100 13.20 15.45 -3.08
C GLY A 100 13.02 13.97 -2.75
N PHE A 101 11.81 13.41 -2.87
CA PHE A 101 11.64 11.96 -2.80
C PHE A 101 12.27 11.28 -4.02
N GLU A 102 13.30 10.47 -3.77
CA GLU A 102 13.92 9.60 -4.78
C GLU A 102 12.95 8.47 -5.13
N TRP A 103 12.37 8.57 -6.32
CA TRP A 103 11.51 7.52 -6.83
C TRP A 103 12.33 6.27 -7.15
N VAL A 104 11.80 5.09 -6.87
CA VAL A 104 12.47 3.82 -7.17
C VAL A 104 12.69 3.68 -8.68
N GLU A 105 13.94 3.48 -9.08
CA GLU A 105 14.32 3.16 -10.46
C GLU A 105 14.04 1.67 -10.72
N GLY A 106 12.78 1.37 -11.00
CA GLY A 106 12.35 0.02 -11.40
C GLY A 106 12.75 -0.30 -12.83
#